data_AF-A0A382HY24-F1
#
_entry.id   AF-A0A382HY24-F1
#
_cell.length_a   1.000
_cell.length_b   1.000
_cell.length_c   1.000
_cell.angle_alpha   90.00
_cell.angle_beta   90.00
_cell.angle_gamma   90.00
#
_symmetry.space_group_name_H-M   'P 1'
#
loop_
_entity.id
_entity.type
_entity.pdbx_description
1 polymer ?
#
loop_
_entity_poly.entity_id
_entity_poly.type
_entity_poly.pdbx_seq_one_letter_code
_entity_poly.pdbx_strand_id
1 'polypeptide(L)'
;MPNHNKSANGQKLRYKRIKDFLLQPSFNGFTRDDLFIMQFIKKGWGHDIAALSNMAEALVNLTLRHPGKKNEYQLLMKEVVYRAMHPKVSPYKKDIEKVRSLGKFGYYLEHLNIILGCYQRIVGKELI
;
A
#
# COMPACT_ATOMS: atom_id res chain seq x y z
N MET A 1 33.06 3.34 -8.87
CA MET A 1 31.80 2.78 -9.41
C MET A 1 30.96 2.26 -8.24
N PRO A 2 29.65 2.57 -8.13
CA PRO A 2 28.83 2.04 -7.05
C PRO A 2 28.71 0.52 -7.18
N ASN A 3 28.92 -0.19 -6.07
CA ASN A 3 28.97 -1.65 -6.05
C ASN A 3 27.54 -2.22 -6.22
N HIS A 4 27.18 -2.57 -7.45
CA HIS A 4 25.84 -3.04 -7.84
C HIS A 4 25.34 -4.22 -6.98
N ASN A 5 26.22 -5.09 -6.49
CA ASN A 5 25.87 -6.24 -5.65
C ASN A 5 25.28 -5.84 -4.29
N LYS A 6 25.76 -4.75 -3.66
CA LYS A 6 25.16 -4.24 -2.41
C LYS A 6 23.75 -3.69 -2.65
N SER A 7 23.54 -3.05 -3.79
CA SER A 7 22.24 -2.46 -4.15
C SER A 7 21.16 -3.52 -4.40
N ALA A 8 21.50 -4.62 -5.07
CA ALA A 8 20.58 -5.71 -5.39
C ALA A 8 20.09 -6.43 -4.13
N ASN A 9 20.99 -6.66 -3.16
CA ASN A 9 20.62 -7.25 -1.88
C ASN A 9 19.67 -6.36 -1.07
N GLY A 10 19.91 -5.04 -1.08
CA GLY A 10 19.03 -4.06 -0.44
C GLY A 10 17.64 -3.95 -1.08
N GLN A 11 17.51 -4.15 -2.40
CA GLN A 11 16.19 -4.18 -3.06
C GLN A 11 15.39 -5.43 -2.68
N LYS A 12 16.03 -6.61 -2.68
CA LYS A 12 15.40 -7.87 -2.26
C LYS A 12 14.89 -7.79 -0.82
N LEU A 13 15.71 -7.23 0.08
CA LEU A 13 15.32 -7.06 1.49
C LEU A 13 14.12 -6.12 1.66
N ARG A 14 14.11 -4.99 0.94
CA ARG A 14 13.00 -4.04 0.97
C ARG A 14 11.71 -4.65 0.43
N TYR A 15 11.80 -5.37 -0.69
CA TYR A 15 10.64 -6.09 -1.24
C TYR A 15 10.11 -7.14 -0.27
N LYS A 16 11.00 -7.93 0.34
CA LYS A 16 10.61 -8.91 1.35
C LYS A 16 9.86 -8.27 2.51
N ARG A 17 10.32 -7.13 3.03
CA ARG A 17 9.63 -6.39 4.09
C ARG A 17 8.21 -5.94 3.68
N ILE A 18 8.06 -5.40 2.47
CA ILE A 18 6.74 -5.03 1.93
C ILE A 18 5.83 -6.26 1.84
N LYS A 19 6.34 -7.36 1.29
CA LYS A 19 5.59 -8.62 1.17
C LYS A 19 5.17 -9.17 2.53
N ASP A 20 6.09 -9.25 3.48
CA ASP A 20 5.81 -9.77 4.83
C ASP A 20 4.76 -8.90 5.55
N PHE A 21 4.85 -7.57 5.44
CA PHE A 21 3.84 -6.64 5.97
C PHE A 21 2.46 -6.83 5.34
N LEU A 22 2.39 -6.91 4.01
CA LEU A 22 1.12 -7.07 3.29
C LEU A 22 0.48 -8.44 3.49
N LEU A 23 1.24 -9.46 3.87
CA LEU A 23 0.72 -10.80 4.13
C LEU A 23 0.46 -11.09 5.62
N GLN A 24 0.63 -10.10 6.50
CA GLN A 24 0.29 -10.25 7.90
C GLN A 24 -1.23 -10.49 8.06
N PRO A 25 -1.67 -11.60 8.70
CA PRO A 25 -3.08 -12.00 8.73
C PRO A 25 -3.98 -11.06 9.55
N SER A 26 -3.41 -10.44 10.60
CA SER A 26 -4.15 -9.57 11.52
C SER A 26 -3.61 -8.15 11.46
N PHE A 27 -3.95 -7.43 10.40
CA PHE A 27 -3.61 -6.01 10.28
C PHE A 27 -4.40 -5.18 11.31
N ASN A 28 -3.70 -4.40 12.13
CA ASN A 28 -4.32 -3.53 13.14
C ASN A 28 -3.80 -2.09 13.04
N GLY A 29 -3.55 -1.63 11.82
CA GLY A 29 -2.89 -0.35 11.55
C GLY A 29 -1.37 -0.46 11.53
N PHE A 30 -0.73 0.60 11.06
CA PHE A 30 0.72 0.72 11.03
C PHE A 30 1.29 0.91 12.44
N THR A 31 2.47 0.33 12.67
CA THR A 31 3.26 0.49 13.88
C THR A 31 4.47 1.41 13.62
N ARG A 32 5.23 1.72 14.68
CA ARG A 32 6.48 2.49 14.58
C ARG A 32 7.60 1.76 13.85
N ASP A 33 7.49 0.44 13.76
CA ASP A 33 8.45 -0.39 13.02
C ASP A 33 8.13 -0.40 11.52
N ASP A 34 6.86 -0.20 11.17
CA ASP A 34 6.41 -0.14 9.77
C ASP A 34 6.68 1.23 9.14
N LEU A 35 6.36 2.30 9.87
CA LEU A 35 6.54 3.68 9.41
C LEU A 35 7.52 4.41 10.31
N PHE A 36 8.76 4.57 9.84
CA PHE A 36 9.80 5.32 10.55
C PHE A 36 9.34 6.71 11.00
N ILE A 37 8.49 7.39 10.22
CA ILE A 37 7.96 8.71 10.55
C ILE A 37 7.06 8.70 11.81
N MET A 38 6.44 7.56 12.15
CA MET A 38 5.64 7.41 13.38
C MET A 38 6.48 7.39 14.67
N GLN A 39 7.81 7.25 14.54
CA GLN A 39 8.73 7.38 15.68
C GLN A 39 8.83 8.83 16.17
N PHE A 40 8.66 9.80 15.25
CA PHE A 40 8.79 11.23 15.54
C PHE A 40 7.43 11.94 15.60
N ILE A 41 6.45 11.48 14.81
CA ILE A 41 5.10 12.07 14.77
C ILE A 41 4.09 11.00 15.22
N LYS A 42 3.67 11.07 16.49
CA LYS A 42 2.76 10.09 17.12
C LYS A 42 1.37 10.03 16.47
N LYS A 43 0.98 11.04 15.68
CA LYS A 43 -0.34 11.17 15.01
C LYS A 43 -0.21 11.80 13.62
N GLY A 44 0.67 11.26 12.77
CA GLY A 44 0.76 11.67 11.37
C GLY A 44 -0.42 11.11 10.59
N TRP A 45 -1.57 11.79 10.65
CA TRP A 45 -2.76 11.39 9.89
C TRP A 45 -2.43 11.44 8.39
N GLY A 46 -2.60 10.32 7.69
CA GLY A 46 -2.36 10.20 6.24
C GLY A 46 -1.03 9.55 5.83
N HIS A 47 -0.06 9.37 6.73
CA HIS A 47 1.20 8.70 6.35
C HIS A 47 1.02 7.22 5.99
N ASP A 48 0.02 6.59 6.60
CA ASP A 48 -0.41 5.23 6.32
C ASP A 48 -0.92 5.05 4.88
N ILE A 49 -1.86 5.88 4.45
CA ILE A 49 -2.43 5.79 3.10
C ILE A 49 -1.39 6.17 2.03
N ALA A 50 -0.50 7.13 2.32
CA ALA A 50 0.61 7.47 1.43
C ALA A 50 1.64 6.33 1.31
N ALA A 51 1.94 5.63 2.41
CA ALA A 51 2.80 4.45 2.35
C ALA A 51 2.17 3.35 1.50
N LEU A 52 0.85 3.11 1.63
CA LEU A 52 0.12 2.14 0.83
C LEU A 52 0.11 2.52 -0.67
N SER A 53 -0.07 3.79 -1.02
CA SER A 53 -0.01 4.22 -2.43
C SER A 53 1.39 4.02 -3.04
N ASN A 54 2.45 4.31 -2.28
CA ASN A 54 3.83 4.05 -2.71
C ASN A 54 4.08 2.55 -2.91
N MET A 55 3.54 1.69 -2.05
CA MET A 55 3.60 0.24 -2.23
C MET A 55 2.82 -0.18 -3.48
N ALA A 56 1.65 0.39 -3.74
CA ALA A 56 0.84 0.10 -4.92
C ALA A 56 1.60 0.42 -6.22
N GLU A 57 2.18 1.62 -6.33
CA GLU A 57 2.99 2.02 -7.49
C GLU A 57 4.23 1.14 -7.66
N ALA A 58 4.89 0.77 -6.55
CA ALA A 58 6.02 -0.16 -6.59
C ALA A 58 5.61 -1.53 -7.15
N LEU A 59 4.45 -2.06 -6.76
CA LEU A 59 3.92 -3.33 -7.29
C LEU A 59 3.58 -3.26 -8.78
N VAL A 60 3.05 -2.13 -9.26
CA VAL A 60 2.85 -1.88 -10.70
C VAL A 60 4.19 -1.96 -11.44
N ASN A 61 5.20 -1.24 -10.94
CA ASN A 61 6.53 -1.24 -11.54
C ASN A 61 7.19 -2.62 -11.54
N LEU A 62 7.04 -3.38 -10.45
CA LEU A 62 7.55 -4.75 -10.36
C LEU A 62 6.82 -5.69 -11.32
N THR A 63 5.52 -5.53 -11.51
CA THR A 63 4.73 -6.33 -12.46
C THR A 63 5.22 -6.12 -13.89
N LEU A 64 5.55 -4.88 -14.28
CA LEU A 64 6.09 -4.57 -15.61
C LEU A 64 7.50 -5.15 -15.81
N ARG A 65 8.35 -5.11 -14.78
CA ARG A 65 9.73 -5.64 -14.85
C ARG A 65 9.81 -7.16 -14.76
N HIS A 66 8.86 -7.78 -14.06
CA HIS A 66 8.88 -9.20 -13.73
C HIS A 66 7.52 -9.85 -13.99
N PRO A 67 7.06 -9.90 -15.26
CA PRO A 67 5.72 -10.38 -15.61
C PRO A 67 5.45 -11.82 -15.15
N GLY A 68 6.47 -12.67 -15.05
CA GLY A 68 6.35 -14.04 -14.53
C GLY A 68 5.93 -14.15 -13.05
N LYS A 69 5.90 -13.03 -12.31
CA LYS A 69 5.44 -12.96 -10.90
C LYS A 69 4.10 -12.24 -10.75
N LYS A 70 3.37 -12.00 -11.84
CA LYS A 70 2.11 -11.24 -11.85
C LYS A 70 1.12 -11.68 -10.77
N ASN A 71 0.90 -13.00 -10.60
CA ASN A 71 -0.06 -13.51 -9.61
C ASN A 71 0.31 -13.12 -8.16
N GLU A 72 1.61 -13.12 -7.83
CA GLU A 72 2.08 -12.66 -6.51
C GLU A 72 1.79 -11.16 -6.33
N TYR A 73 2.07 -10.34 -7.35
CA TYR A 73 1.82 -8.90 -7.26
C TYR A 73 0.33 -8.55 -7.23
N GLN A 74 -0.52 -9.31 -7.92
CA GLN A 74 -1.97 -9.17 -7.85
C GLN A 74 -2.50 -9.49 -6.46
N LEU A 75 -2.02 -10.57 -5.83
CA LEU A 75 -2.35 -10.88 -4.44
C LEU A 75 -1.95 -9.74 -3.50
N LEU A 76 -0.69 -9.28 -3.59
CA LEU A 76 -0.20 -8.18 -2.77
C LEU A 76 -0.99 -6.87 -2.99
N MET A 77 -1.44 -6.62 -4.22
CA MET A 77 -2.27 -5.46 -4.53
C MET A 77 -3.67 -5.56 -3.91
N LYS A 78 -4.29 -6.75 -3.90
CA LYS A 78 -5.54 -6.98 -3.16
C LYS A 78 -5.35 -6.66 -1.66
N GLU A 79 -4.22 -7.08 -1.08
CA GLU A 79 -3.87 -6.78 0.31
C GLU A 79 -3.62 -5.28 0.59
N VAL A 80 -3.09 -4.53 -0.38
CA VAL A 80 -2.94 -3.06 -0.28
C VAL A 80 -4.32 -2.40 -0.21
N VAL A 81 -5.25 -2.76 -1.10
CA VAL A 81 -6.58 -2.13 -1.09
C VAL A 81 -7.37 -2.50 0.17
N TYR A 82 -7.30 -3.75 0.60
CA TYR A 82 -7.88 -4.18 1.88
C TYR A 82 -7.40 -3.30 3.05
N ARG A 83 -6.09 -3.03 3.15
CA ARG A 83 -5.52 -2.16 4.19
C ARG A 83 -5.90 -0.69 4.03
N ALA A 84 -6.00 -0.19 2.80
CA ALA A 84 -6.40 1.19 2.52
C ALA A 84 -7.84 1.49 2.97
N MET A 85 -8.72 0.49 2.92
CA MET A 85 -10.11 0.59 3.37
C MET A 85 -10.30 0.22 4.86
N HIS A 86 -9.29 -0.35 5.51
CA HIS A 86 -9.37 -0.79 6.89
C HIS A 86 -9.68 0.39 7.85
N PRO A 87 -10.49 0.21 8.92
CA PRO A 87 -10.87 1.30 9.83
C PRO A 87 -9.74 1.99 10.60
N LYS A 88 -8.53 1.41 10.58
CA LYS A 88 -7.31 2.01 11.15
C LYS A 88 -6.60 2.97 10.20
N VAL A 89 -6.95 2.95 8.91
CA VAL A 89 -6.39 3.80 7.86
C VAL A 89 -7.46 4.73 7.31
N SER A 90 -8.63 4.18 6.97
CA SER A 90 -9.75 4.95 6.44
C SER A 90 -10.31 5.91 7.50
N PRO A 91 -10.39 7.23 7.21
CA PRO A 91 -10.97 8.19 8.14
C PRO A 91 -12.48 8.00 8.33
N TYR A 92 -13.15 7.34 7.40
CA TYR A 92 -14.59 7.06 7.45
C TYR A 92 -14.94 5.95 8.44
N LYS A 93 -13.97 5.08 8.77
CA LYS A 93 -14.10 3.91 9.67
C LYS A 93 -15.28 2.99 9.34
N LYS A 94 -15.71 3.02 8.08
CA LYS A 94 -16.80 2.25 7.52
C LYS A 94 -16.54 2.07 6.04
N ASP A 95 -17.27 1.14 5.44
CA ASP A 95 -17.31 0.92 4.00
C ASP A 95 -17.52 2.23 3.23
N ILE A 96 -16.69 2.48 2.22
CA ILE A 96 -16.72 3.71 1.43
C ILE A 96 -18.03 3.87 0.65
N GLU A 97 -18.66 2.76 0.25
CA GLU A 97 -19.96 2.79 -0.44
C GLU A 97 -21.09 3.33 0.47
N LYS A 98 -20.90 3.25 1.78
CA LYS A 98 -21.85 3.72 2.79
C LYS A 98 -21.56 5.16 3.24
N VAL A 99 -20.55 5.81 2.66
CA VAL A 99 -20.17 7.18 2.99
C VAL A 99 -21.04 8.16 2.20
N ARG A 100 -21.91 8.90 2.90
CA ARG A 100 -22.80 9.90 2.29
C ARG A 100 -22.15 11.26 2.03
N SER A 101 -21.00 11.52 2.65
CA SER A 101 -20.24 12.76 2.47
C SER A 101 -18.75 12.51 2.63
N LEU A 102 -17.98 12.91 1.64
CA LEU A 102 -16.53 12.75 1.58
C LEU A 102 -15.77 13.76 2.46
N GLY A 103 -16.44 14.83 2.89
CA GLY A 103 -15.89 15.80 3.85
C GLY A 103 -14.53 16.37 3.43
N LYS A 104 -13.64 16.60 4.42
CA LYS A 104 -12.31 17.19 4.25
C LYS A 104 -11.19 16.16 4.13
N PHE A 105 -11.49 14.94 3.69
CA PHE A 105 -10.50 13.85 3.62
C PHE A 105 -9.82 13.73 2.26
N GLY A 106 -9.61 14.86 1.57
CA GLY A 106 -9.05 14.92 0.22
C GLY A 106 -7.72 14.19 0.07
N TYR A 107 -6.81 14.34 1.04
CA TYR A 107 -5.53 13.63 1.03
C TYR A 107 -5.68 12.09 1.05
N TYR A 108 -6.60 11.58 1.88
CA TYR A 108 -6.90 10.15 1.89
C TYR A 108 -7.50 9.70 0.55
N LEU A 109 -8.43 10.47 -0.01
CA LEU A 109 -9.09 10.14 -1.27
C LEU A 109 -8.14 10.19 -2.47
N GLU A 110 -7.19 11.12 -2.48
CA GLU A 110 -6.15 11.21 -3.49
C GLU A 110 -5.30 9.95 -3.51
N HIS A 111 -4.77 9.55 -2.34
CA HIS A 111 -3.96 8.33 -2.24
C HIS A 111 -4.79 7.06 -2.47
N LEU A 112 -6.05 7.02 -2.03
CA LEU A 112 -6.94 5.91 -2.34
C LEU A 112 -7.19 5.79 -3.86
N ASN A 113 -7.39 6.90 -4.56
CA ASN A 113 -7.56 6.90 -6.01
C ASN A 113 -6.31 6.38 -6.73
N ILE A 114 -5.10 6.75 -6.28
CA ILE A 114 -3.84 6.21 -6.80
C ILE A 114 -3.80 4.68 -6.62
N ILE A 115 -4.14 4.20 -5.42
CA ILE A 115 -4.16 2.77 -5.09
C ILE A 115 -5.14 2.03 -5.99
N LEU A 116 -6.37 2.54 -6.17
CA LEU A 116 -7.39 1.91 -7.00
C LEU A 116 -7.01 1.92 -8.49
N GLY A 117 -6.37 2.99 -8.97
CA GLY A 117 -5.81 3.03 -10.32
C GLY A 117 -4.70 1.99 -10.54
N CYS A 118 -3.80 1.82 -9.55
CA CYS A 118 -2.78 0.77 -9.57
C CYS A 118 -3.40 -0.62 -9.55
N TYR A 119 -4.42 -0.84 -8.72
CA TYR A 119 -5.18 -2.09 -8.66
C TYR A 119 -5.78 -2.44 -10.02
N GLN A 120 -6.52 -1.51 -10.63
CA GLN A 120 -7.14 -1.71 -11.94
C GLN A 120 -6.11 -2.08 -13.01
N ARG A 121 -4.91 -1.49 -12.94
CA ARG A 121 -3.84 -1.73 -13.91
C ARG A 121 -3.26 -3.14 -13.87
N ILE A 122 -3.15 -3.77 -12.69
CA ILE A 122 -2.51 -5.08 -12.55
C ILE A 122 -3.48 -6.23 -12.26
N VAL A 123 -4.58 -5.98 -11.55
CA VAL A 123 -5.61 -6.99 -11.24
C VAL A 123 -6.69 -7.01 -12.32
N GLY A 124 -7.15 -5.85 -12.78
CA GLY A 124 -8.19 -5.71 -13.81
C GLY A 124 -9.52 -5.18 -13.26
N LYS A 125 -10.63 -5.48 -13.95
CA LYS A 125 -11.99 -4.97 -13.63
C LYS A 125 -12.72 -5.73 -12.51
N GLU A 126 -12.05 -6.61 -11.75
CA GLU A 126 -12.65 -7.14 -10.51
C GLU A 126 -12.81 -5.97 -9.53
N LEU A 127 -13.96 -5.29 -9.53
CA LEU A 127 -14.32 -4.38 -8.45
C LEU A 127 -14.44 -5.23 -7.17
N ILE A 128 -13.89 -4.69 -6.09
CA ILE A 128 -13.98 -5.26 -4.74
C ILE A 128 -15.44 -5.33 -4.31
#